data_AF-A0A3P6SZ07-F1
#
_entry.id   AF-A0A3P6SZ07-F1
#
_cell.length_a   1.000
_cell.length_b   1.000
_cell.length_c   1.000
_cell.angle_alpha   90.00
_cell.angle_beta   90.00
_cell.angle_gamma   90.00
#
_symmetry.space_group_name_H-M   'P 1'
#
loop_
_entity.id
_entity.type
_entity.pdbx_description
1 polymer ?
#
loop_
_entity_poly.entity_id
_entity_poly.type
_entity_poly.pdbx_seq_one_letter_code
_entity_poly.pdbx_strand_id
1 'polypeptide(L)'
;MVMYDSLIVVVMIDLVGLAIIGLITRSPTSSGFEKTDDAIVETFFMTKGRDADLGSLHLIVVGDIGGLPFYPYYTRAQRKVAQTMAKWAIGHNLHGVINAGDNMYFTGVNNEYSYRFRVSSLQF
;
A
#
# COMPACT_ATOMS: atom_id res chain seq x y z
N MET A 1 -17.21 -9.14 -12.91
CA MET A 1 -16.32 -8.85 -14.05
C MET A 1 -15.27 -7.78 -13.72
N VAL A 2 -14.91 -7.54 -12.44
CA VAL A 2 -13.92 -6.52 -12.01
C VAL A 2 -12.57 -7.15 -11.61
N MET A 3 -12.55 -8.47 -11.40
CA MET A 3 -11.39 -9.19 -10.83
C MET A 3 -10.18 -9.31 -11.76
N TYR A 4 -10.38 -9.38 -13.08
CA TYR A 4 -9.29 -9.49 -14.05
C TYR A 4 -8.63 -8.13 -14.29
N ASP A 5 -9.41 -7.05 -14.25
CA ASP A 5 -8.92 -5.69 -14.43
C ASP A 5 -7.97 -5.29 -13.30
N SER A 6 -8.33 -5.57 -12.04
CA SER A 6 -7.45 -5.25 -10.89
C SER A 6 -6.15 -6.06 -10.90
N LEU A 7 -6.18 -7.33 -11.32
CA LEU A 7 -4.97 -8.15 -11.40
C LEU A 7 -4.04 -7.67 -12.54
N ILE A 8 -4.62 -7.31 -13.69
CA ILE A 8 -3.86 -6.76 -14.82
C ILE A 8 -3.22 -5.43 -14.43
N VAL A 9 -3.95 -4.54 -13.78
CA VAL A 9 -3.43 -3.23 -13.36
C VAL A 9 -2.27 -3.39 -12.38
N VAL A 10 -2.38 -4.31 -11.42
CA VAL A 10 -1.32 -4.54 -10.42
C VAL A 10 -0.10 -5.15 -11.06
N VAL A 11 -0.24 -6.21 -11.87
CA VAL A 11 0.89 -6.79 -12.60
C VAL A 11 1.58 -5.75 -13.49
N MET A 12 0.83 -4.81 -14.06
CA MET A 12 1.40 -3.70 -14.84
C MET A 12 2.11 -2.66 -13.97
N ILE A 13 1.57 -2.33 -12.79
CA ILE A 13 2.23 -1.45 -11.81
C ILE A 13 3.52 -2.11 -11.29
N ASP A 14 3.50 -3.39 -10.93
CA ASP A 14 4.70 -4.14 -10.56
C ASP A 14 5.73 -4.06 -11.70
N LEU A 15 5.39 -4.48 -12.92
CA LEU A 15 6.36 -4.55 -14.03
C LEU A 15 6.94 -3.17 -14.38
N VAL A 16 6.08 -2.15 -14.51
CA VAL A 16 6.49 -0.81 -14.94
C VAL A 16 7.15 -0.06 -13.78
N GLY A 17 6.59 -0.15 -12.57
CA GLY A 17 7.11 0.46 -11.35
C GLY A 17 8.47 -0.08 -10.97
N LEU A 18 8.65 -1.41 -10.94
CA LEU A 18 9.96 -2.05 -10.73
C LEU A 18 10.98 -1.63 -11.79
N ALA A 19 10.58 -1.60 -13.06
CA ALA A 19 11.49 -1.22 -14.14
C ALA A 19 11.95 0.25 -14.02
N ILE A 20 11.03 1.18 -13.77
CA ILE A 20 11.33 2.61 -13.64
C ILE A 20 12.16 2.87 -12.38
N ILE A 21 11.75 2.33 -11.23
CA ILE A 21 12.45 2.56 -9.96
C ILE A 21 13.83 1.90 -9.98
N GLY A 22 13.94 0.67 -10.51
CA GLY A 22 15.22 -0.01 -10.69
C GLY A 22 16.16 0.76 -11.62
N LEU A 23 15.65 1.38 -12.69
CA LEU A 23 16.43 2.21 -13.62
C LEU A 23 16.93 3.50 -12.95
N ILE A 24 16.07 4.20 -12.21
CA ILE A 24 16.42 5.46 -11.53
C ILE A 24 17.43 5.20 -10.42
N THR A 25 17.21 4.16 -9.61
CA THR A 25 18.00 3.90 -8.41
C THR A 25 19.25 3.05 -8.68
N ARG A 26 19.37 2.47 -9.87
CA ARG A 26 20.42 1.51 -10.27
C ARG A 26 20.58 0.37 -9.24
N SER A 27 19.49 -0.01 -8.59
CA SER A 27 19.47 -0.95 -7.47
C SER A 27 18.60 -2.17 -7.82
N PRO A 28 19.02 -3.39 -7.45
CA PRO A 28 18.14 -4.54 -7.51
C PRO A 28 16.86 -4.27 -6.74
N THR A 29 15.76 -4.66 -7.36
CA THR A 29 14.44 -4.33 -6.89
C THR A 29 13.53 -5.53 -7.10
N SER A 30 12.74 -5.88 -6.10
CA SER A 30 11.72 -6.92 -6.17
C SER A 30 10.43 -6.43 -5.53
N SER A 31 9.30 -6.96 -5.98
CA SER A 31 8.01 -6.76 -5.34
C SER A 31 7.55 -8.07 -4.70
N GLY A 32 6.65 -7.94 -3.74
CA GLY A 32 5.82 -9.03 -3.28
C GLY A 32 4.38 -8.53 -3.21
N PHE A 33 3.45 -9.41 -3.54
CA PHE A 33 2.04 -9.05 -3.58
C PHE A 33 1.22 -10.07 -2.78
N GLU A 34 0.35 -9.57 -1.88
CA GLU A 34 -0.64 -10.40 -1.18
C GLU A 34 -2.06 -10.00 -1.60
N LYS A 35 -2.75 -10.95 -2.25
CA LYS A 35 -4.16 -10.79 -2.59
C LYS A 35 -5.03 -11.13 -1.40
N THR A 36 -5.91 -10.21 -1.04
CA THR A 36 -7.04 -10.45 -0.14
C THR A 36 -8.34 -10.47 -0.95
N ASP A 37 -9.44 -11.02 -0.42
CA ASP A 37 -10.68 -11.20 -1.21
C ASP A 37 -11.22 -9.89 -1.82
N ASP A 38 -10.91 -8.73 -1.22
CA ASP A 38 -11.48 -7.44 -1.59
C ASP A 38 -10.40 -6.38 -1.93
N ALA A 39 -9.12 -6.70 -1.79
CA ALA A 39 -8.05 -5.74 -1.99
C ALA A 39 -6.70 -6.39 -2.30
N ILE A 40 -5.86 -5.61 -2.96
CA ILE A 40 -4.53 -5.98 -3.37
C ILE A 40 -3.56 -5.08 -2.60
N VAL A 41 -2.64 -5.69 -1.83
CA VAL A 41 -1.52 -4.97 -1.20
C VAL A 41 -0.23 -5.40 -1.86
N GLU A 42 0.41 -4.47 -2.56
CA GLU A 42 1.73 -4.64 -3.14
C GLU A 42 2.77 -4.01 -2.21
N THR A 43 3.86 -4.72 -1.99
CA THR A 43 5.01 -4.23 -1.25
C THR A 43 6.23 -4.31 -2.11
N PHE A 44 7.11 -3.35 -1.92
CA PHE A 44 8.26 -3.16 -2.74
C PHE A 44 9.53 -3.25 -1.90
N PHE A 45 10.46 -4.07 -2.35
CA PHE A 45 11.76 -4.30 -1.75
C PHE A 45 12.83 -3.75 -2.68
N MET A 46 13.63 -2.83 -2.16
CA MET A 46 14.74 -2.25 -2.92
C MET A 46 16.02 -2.49 -2.13
N THR A 47 17.00 -3.15 -2.74
CA THR A 47 18.28 -3.42 -2.08
C THR A 47 19.36 -2.58 -2.73
N LYS A 48 20.07 -1.76 -1.93
CA LYS A 48 21.20 -0.98 -2.46
C LYS A 48 22.46 -1.84 -2.39
N GLY A 49 22.86 -2.42 -3.52
CA GLY A 49 24.10 -3.21 -3.65
C GLY A 49 23.87 -4.71 -3.77
N ARG A 50 24.96 -5.49 -3.90
CA ARG A 50 24.91 -6.95 -4.06
C ARG A 50 24.77 -7.71 -2.73
N ASP A 51 25.02 -7.07 -1.61
CA ASP A 51 24.96 -7.67 -0.27
C ASP A 51 23.66 -7.22 0.42
N ALA A 52 22.68 -8.13 0.46
CA ALA A 52 21.30 -7.84 0.84
C ALA A 52 21.07 -7.53 2.34
N ASP A 53 22.12 -7.50 3.17
CA ASP A 53 21.98 -7.55 4.63
C ASP A 53 22.36 -6.24 5.36
N LEU A 54 22.95 -5.25 4.67
CA LEU A 54 23.41 -3.98 5.30
C LEU A 54 22.85 -2.69 4.66
N GLY A 55 21.93 -2.77 3.68
CA GLY A 55 21.51 -1.59 2.92
C GLY A 55 20.20 -1.67 2.15
N SER A 56 19.22 -2.46 2.60
CA SER A 56 17.92 -2.57 1.94
C SER A 56 16.89 -1.56 2.47
N LEU A 57 16.12 -0.96 1.55
CA LEU A 57 14.99 -0.09 1.82
C LEU A 57 13.70 -0.86 1.48
N HIS A 58 12.83 -1.00 2.46
CA HIS A 58 11.57 -1.73 2.35
C HIS A 58 10.42 -0.76 2.53
N LEU A 59 9.55 -0.66 1.53
CA LEU A 59 8.43 0.28 1.52
C LEU A 59 7.16 -0.45 1.08
N ILE A 60 6.03 -0.12 1.71
CA ILE A 60 4.72 -0.45 1.14
C ILE A 60 4.27 0.70 0.25
N VAL A 61 3.76 0.38 -0.93
CA VAL A 61 3.02 1.34 -1.75
C VAL A 61 1.54 0.94 -1.69
N VAL A 62 0.68 1.87 -1.29
CA VAL A 62 -0.75 1.64 -1.16
C VAL A 62 -1.51 2.79 -1.81
N GLY A 63 -2.69 2.55 -2.37
CA GLY A 63 -3.57 3.57 -2.92
C GLY A 63 -5.02 3.23 -2.66
N ASP A 64 -5.93 4.16 -2.95
CA ASP A 64 -7.38 3.93 -2.94
C ASP A 64 -7.92 3.44 -1.58
N ILE A 65 -7.32 3.92 -0.48
CA ILE A 65 -7.70 3.60 0.90
C ILE A 65 -8.65 4.63 1.53
N GLY A 66 -9.36 5.40 0.70
CA GLY A 66 -10.14 6.56 1.12
C GLY A 66 -11.41 6.29 1.91
N GLY A 67 -11.78 5.02 2.10
CA GLY A 67 -12.89 4.61 2.98
C GLY A 67 -14.27 5.13 2.53
N LEU A 68 -15.10 5.51 3.51
CA LEU A 68 -16.46 5.98 3.28
C LEU A 68 -16.64 7.42 3.80
N PRO A 69 -17.53 8.23 3.20
CA PRO A 69 -17.83 9.57 3.68
C PRO A 69 -18.75 9.57 4.92
N PHE A 70 -19.33 8.42 5.30
CA PHE A 70 -20.21 8.26 6.45
C PHE A 70 -19.68 7.20 7.42
N TYR A 71 -20.11 7.26 8.68
CA TYR A 71 -19.68 6.36 9.74
C TYR A 71 -19.91 4.88 9.33
N PRO A 72 -18.94 3.97 9.51
CA PRO A 72 -17.74 4.10 10.34
C PRO A 72 -16.50 4.69 9.63
N TYR A 73 -16.68 5.28 8.44
CA TYR A 73 -15.66 5.96 7.62
C TYR A 73 -14.61 5.06 6.96
N TYR A 74 -14.65 3.75 7.18
CA TYR A 74 -13.79 2.76 6.53
C TYR A 74 -14.60 1.62 5.91
N THR A 75 -14.00 0.89 4.98
CA THR A 75 -14.59 -0.30 4.36
C THR A 75 -13.99 -1.59 4.91
N ARG A 76 -14.66 -2.73 4.66
CA ARG A 76 -14.10 -4.06 4.98
C ARG A 76 -12.79 -4.31 4.22
N ALA A 77 -12.72 -3.88 2.95
CA ALA A 77 -11.53 -4.00 2.12
C ALA A 77 -10.35 -3.23 2.73
N GLN A 78 -10.57 -1.97 3.14
CA GLN A 78 -9.55 -1.15 3.81
C GLN A 78 -9.03 -1.80 5.09
N ARG A 79 -9.90 -2.45 5.87
CA ARG A 79 -9.47 -3.21 7.06
C ARG A 79 -8.57 -4.40 6.71
N LYS A 80 -8.89 -5.15 5.65
CA LYS A 80 -8.05 -6.26 5.18
C LYS A 80 -6.67 -5.75 4.72
N VAL A 81 -6.64 -4.66 3.96
CA VAL A 81 -5.39 -3.97 3.58
C VAL A 81 -4.55 -3.63 4.81
N ALA A 82 -5.16 -2.97 5.80
CA ALA A 82 -4.47 -2.60 7.03
C ALA A 82 -3.90 -3.82 7.80
N GLN A 83 -4.65 -4.93 7.85
CA GLN A 83 -4.19 -6.17 8.46
C GLN A 83 -3.00 -6.79 7.71
N THR A 84 -3.04 -6.79 6.39
CA THR A 84 -1.92 -7.27 5.55
C THR A 84 -0.70 -6.38 5.74
N MET A 85 -0.85 -5.05 5.67
CA MET A 85 0.25 -4.12 5.94
C MET A 85 0.87 -4.33 7.33
N ALA A 86 0.04 -4.60 8.36
CA ALA A 86 0.53 -4.89 9.71
C ALA A 86 1.34 -6.19 9.78
N LYS A 87 0.87 -7.26 9.13
CA LYS A 87 1.62 -8.53 9.05
C LYS A 87 2.97 -8.34 8.36
N TRP A 88 2.97 -7.58 7.27
CA TRP A 88 4.20 -7.30 6.52
C TRP A 88 5.16 -6.46 7.33
N ALA A 89 4.67 -5.47 8.08
CA ALA A 89 5.50 -4.61 8.92
C ALA A 89 6.31 -5.44 9.93
N ILE A 90 5.68 -6.47 10.51
CA ILE A 90 6.33 -7.40 11.44
C ILE A 90 7.32 -8.32 10.72
N GLY A 91 6.94 -8.88 9.56
CA GLY A 91 7.73 -9.90 8.87
C GLY A 91 8.92 -9.38 8.07
N HIS A 92 8.92 -8.11 7.66
CA HIS A 92 9.82 -7.61 6.62
C HIS A 92 10.61 -6.36 6.97
N ASN A 93 10.67 -5.93 8.24
CA ASN A 93 11.42 -4.73 8.65
C ASN A 93 11.11 -3.50 7.76
N LEU A 94 9.82 -3.15 7.67
CA LEU A 94 9.37 -2.05 6.82
C LEU A 94 9.86 -0.69 7.35
N HIS A 95 10.33 0.14 6.43
CA HIS A 95 10.89 1.46 6.75
C HIS A 95 9.87 2.58 6.57
N GLY A 96 8.82 2.35 5.77
CA GLY A 96 7.81 3.36 5.51
C GLY A 96 6.68 2.88 4.62
N VAL A 97 5.69 3.77 4.47
CA VAL A 97 4.53 3.59 3.60
C VAL A 97 4.43 4.79 2.68
N ILE A 98 4.30 4.55 1.39
CA ILE A 98 3.97 5.55 0.38
C ILE A 98 2.52 5.36 0.00
N ASN A 99 1.73 6.44 0.10
CA ASN A 99 0.36 6.45 -0.37
C ASN A 99 0.26 7.14 -1.74
N ALA A 100 -0.25 6.42 -2.74
CA ALA A 100 -0.34 6.84 -4.13
C ALA A 100 -1.52 7.77 -4.42
N GLY A 101 -2.46 7.95 -3.48
CA GLY A 101 -3.58 8.87 -3.63
C GLY A 101 -4.90 8.33 -3.09
N ASP A 102 -5.96 9.11 -3.30
CA ASP A 102 -7.32 8.77 -2.88
C ASP A 102 -7.42 8.41 -1.40
N ASN A 103 -6.75 9.24 -0.60
CA ASN A 103 -6.61 9.09 0.85
C ASN A 103 -7.94 9.23 1.61
N MET A 104 -8.92 9.94 1.03
CA MET A 104 -10.20 10.26 1.66
C MET A 104 -11.31 10.43 0.61
N TYR A 105 -12.19 9.43 0.49
CA TYR A 105 -13.32 9.48 -0.44
C TYR A 105 -14.51 10.28 0.10
N PHE A 106 -15.37 10.87 -0.75
CA PHE A 106 -15.17 11.08 -2.21
C PHE A 106 -14.61 12.47 -2.54
N THR A 107 -14.72 13.41 -1.60
CA THR A 107 -14.40 14.83 -1.80
C THR A 107 -13.30 15.30 -0.87
N GLY A 108 -12.52 14.38 -0.29
CA GLY A 108 -11.45 14.71 0.64
C GLY A 108 -11.95 15.16 2.02
N VAL A 109 -11.18 16.06 2.64
CA VAL A 109 -11.52 16.72 3.90
C VAL A 109 -11.37 18.23 3.73
N ASN A 110 -12.24 18.99 4.41
CA ASN A 110 -12.22 20.45 4.33
C ASN A 110 -11.13 21.07 5.21
N ASN A 111 -10.75 20.39 6.30
CA ASN A 111 -9.75 20.85 7.26
C ASN A 111 -9.23 19.68 8.12
N GLU A 112 -8.20 19.97 8.89
CA GLU A 112 -7.51 19.09 9.83
C GLU A 112 -8.39 18.62 11.00
N TYR A 113 -9.54 19.26 11.23
CA TYR A 113 -10.45 18.93 12.34
C TYR A 113 -11.53 17.91 11.98
N SER A 114 -11.50 17.37 10.75
CA SER A 114 -12.45 16.33 10.29
C SER A 114 -12.61 15.20 11.31
N TYR A 115 -13.86 14.84 11.61
CA TYR A 115 -14.20 13.75 12.51
C TYR A 115 -13.58 12.41 12.07
N ARG A 116 -13.29 12.26 10.76
CA ARG A 116 -12.67 11.06 10.17
C ARG A 116 -11.28 10.78 10.72
N PHE A 117 -10.55 11.79 11.20
CA PHE A 117 -9.26 11.62 11.86
C PHE A 117 -9.36 11.24 13.34
N ARG A 118 -10.53 11.39 13.94
CA ARG A 118 -10.76 11.19 15.38
C ARG A 118 -11.36 9.83 15.70
N VAL A 119 -11.91 9.14 14.70
CA VAL A 119 -12.44 7.78 14.89
C VAL A 119 -11.28 6.81 14.86
N SER A 120 -11.00 6.17 16.00
CA SER A 120 -10.01 5.10 16.08
C SER A 120 -10.58 3.82 15.49
N SER A 121 -9.92 3.25 14.49
CA SER A 121 -10.21 1.91 13.96
C SER A 121 -9.64 0.79 14.84
N LEU A 122 -9.45 1.04 16.14
CA LEU A 122 -8.84 0.12 17.10
C LEU A 122 -9.82 -1.00 17.49
N GLN A 123 -10.01 -1.92 16.56
CA GLN A 123 -10.41 -3.31 16.83
C GLN A 123 -9.61 -4.18 15.86
N PHE A 124 -8.37 -4.49 16.24
CA PHE A 124 -7.54 -5.48 15.57
C PHE A 124 -7.79 -6.85 16.18
#